data_AF-A0A7U9EPB0-F1
#
_entry.id   AF-A0A7U9EPB0-F1
#
_cell.length_a   1.000
_cell.length_b   1.000
_cell.length_c   1.000
_cell.angle_alpha   90.00
_cell.angle_beta   90.00
_cell.angle_gamma   90.00
#
_symmetry.space_group_name_H-M   'P 1'
#
loop_
_entity.id
_entity.type
_entity.pdbx_description
1 polymer ?
#
loop_
_entity_poly.entity_id
_entity_poly.type
_entity_poly.pdbx_seq_one_letter_code
_entity_poly.pdbx_strand_id
1 'polypeptide(L)' 'MVLYFILLAVTVLFFINQLTHSLCAQRDIPEEQQPAVFRTINVLITILLISSYFEVLFT' A
#
# COMPACT_ATOMS: atom_id res chain seq x y z
N MET A 1 0.12 13.15 -16.75
CA MET A 1 -0.54 12.94 -15.44
C MET A 1 -0.67 11.46 -15.11
N VAL A 2 -1.33 10.65 -15.96
CA VAL A 2 -1.52 9.21 -15.70
C VAL A 2 -0.21 8.40 -15.57
N LEU A 3 0.78 8.59 -16.46
CA LEU A 3 2.08 7.90 -16.35
C LEU A 3 2.84 8.22 -15.05
N TYR A 4 2.81 9.49 -14.63
CA TYR A 4 3.37 9.91 -13.33
C TYR A 4 2.62 9.29 -12.16
N PHE A 5 1.29 9.21 -12.25
CA PHE A 5 0.46 8.56 -11.25
C PHE A 5 0.76 7.07 -11.14
N ILE A 6 0.95 6.36 -12.25
CA ILE A 6 1.32 4.94 -12.23
C ILE A 6 2.67 4.74 -11.54
N LEU A 7 3.67 5.58 -11.85
CA LEU A 7 4.98 5.51 -11.19
C LEU A 7 4.87 5.77 -9.68
N LEU A 8 4.08 6.78 -9.29
CA LEU A 8 3.78 7.08 -7.89
C LEU A 8 3.08 5.89 -7.21
N ALA A 9 2.07 5.30 -7.85
CA ALA A 9 1.29 4.21 -7.31
C ALA A 9 2.15 2.96 -7.04
N VAL A 10 3.02 2.60 -7.99
CA VAL A 10 3.98 1.50 -7.81
C VAL A 10 4.96 1.80 -6.69
N THR A 11 5.46 3.04 -6.61
CA THR A 11 6.37 3.48 -5.54
C THR A 11 5.70 3.37 -4.18
N VAL A 12 4.45 3.83 -4.05
CA VAL A 12 3.67 3.76 -2.80
C VAL A 12 3.43 2.30 -2.40
N LEU A 13 3.00 1.44 -3.33
CA LEU A 13 2.82 0.00 -3.06
C LEU A 13 4.11 -0.67 -2.57
N PHE A 14 5.25 -0.33 -3.19
CA PHE A 14 6.55 -0.86 -2.80
C PHE A 14 6.93 -0.42 -1.38
N PHE A 15 6.87 0.88 -1.09
CA PHE A 15 7.22 1.42 0.22
C PHE A 15 6.32 0.86 1.33
N ILE A 16 5.02 0.72 1.07
CA ILE A 16 4.07 0.24 2.07
C ILE A 16 4.30 -1.24 2.37
N ASN A 17 4.57 -2.08 1.36
CA ASN A 17 4.95 -3.48 1.61
C ASN A 17 6.23 -3.59 2.43
N GLN A 18 7.24 -2.75 2.13
CA GLN A 18 8.49 -2.73 2.89
C GLN A 18 8.28 -2.26 4.34
N LEU A 19 7.48 -1.22 4.56
CA LEU A 19 7.12 -0.74 5.90
C LEU A 19 6.33 -1.79 6.68
N THR A 20 5.40 -2.49 6.03
CA THR A 20 4.62 -3.56 6.67
C THR A 20 5.51 -4.72 7.09
N HIS A 21 6.47 -5.11 6.23
CA HIS A 21 7.47 -6.11 6.56
C HIS A 21 8.34 -5.67 7.75
N SER A 22 8.82 -4.42 7.73
CA SER A 22 9.59 -3.84 8.83
C SER A 22 8.78 -3.77 10.13
N LEU A 23 7.48 -3.45 10.06
CA LEU A 23 6.58 -3.43 11.20
C LEU A 23 6.41 -4.83 11.80
N CYS A 24 6.23 -5.84 10.96
CA CYS A 24 6.14 -7.23 11.42
C CYS A 24 7.45 -7.70 12.08
N ALA A 25 8.60 -7.33 11.50
CA ALA A 25 9.91 -7.65 12.04
C ALA A 25 10.22 -6.91 13.36
N GLN A 26 9.83 -5.63 13.50
CA GLN A 26 10.07 -4.85 14.72
C GLN A 26 9.15 -5.21 15.88
N ARG A 27 7.95 -5.73 15.59
CA ARG A 27 6.93 -6.06 16.60
C ARG A 27 6.91 -7.54 16.98
N ASP A 28 7.85 -8.34 16.47
CA ASP A 28 7.91 -9.81 16.67
C ASP A 28 6.53 -10.46 16.44
N ILE A 29 5.82 -9.99 15.40
CA ILE A 29 4.45 -10.44 15.13
C ILE A 29 4.52 -11.89 14.67
N PRO A 30 3.82 -12.83 15.34
CA PRO A 30 3.83 -14.23 14.95
C PRO A 30 3.38 -14.38 13.49
N GLU A 31 4.06 -15.25 12.74
CA GLU A 31 3.86 -15.44 11.29
C GLU A 31 2.40 -15.71 10.91
N GLU A 32 1.60 -16.28 11.82
CA GLU A 32 0.17 -16.53 11.64
C GLU A 32 -0.68 -15.24 11.54
N GLN A 33 -0.25 -14.16 12.19
CA GLN A 33 -0.98 -12.88 12.22
C GLN A 33 -0.48 -11.87 11.17
N GLN A 34 0.76 -12.04 10.68
CA GLN A 34 1.34 -11.24 9.59
C GLN A 34 0.45 -11.15 8.34
N PRO A 35 -0.15 -12.24 7.80
CA PRO A 35 -0.99 -12.15 6.61
C PRO A 35 -2.24 -11.28 6.82
N ALA A 36 -2.80 -11.21 8.03
CA ALA A 36 -3.94 -10.35 8.32
C ALA A 36 -3.56 -8.86 8.26
N VAL A 37 -2.37 -8.50 8.76
CA VAL A 37 -1.83 -7.13 8.70
C VAL A 37 -1.56 -6.74 7.25
N PHE A 38 -0.85 -7.58 6.50
CA PHE A 38 -0.58 -7.36 5.09
C PHE A 38 -1.86 -7.18 4.29
N ARG A 39 -2.88 -8.03 4.50
CA ARG A 39 -4.17 -7.89 3.81
C ARG A 39 -4.84 -6.56 4.13
N THR A 40 -4.85 -6.15 5.39
CA THR A 40 -5.48 -4.90 5.81
C THR A 40 -4.82 -3.69 5.16
N ILE A 41 -3.48 -3.65 5.18
CA ILE A 41 -2.71 -2.56 4.57
C ILE A 41 -2.87 -2.54 3.04
N ASN A 42 -2.86 -3.70 2.39
CA ASN A 42 -3.06 -3.77 0.93
C ASN A 42 -4.45 -3.27 0.53
N VAL A 43 -5.50 -3.59 1.30
CA VAL A 43 -6.85 -3.08 1.06
C VAL A 43 -6.89 -1.55 1.22
N LEU A 44 -6.32 -1.02 2.30
CA LEU A 44 -6.24 0.43 2.55
C LEU A 44 -5.51 1.17 1.42
N ILE A 45 -4.36 0.67 0.97
CA ILE A 45 -3.62 1.26 -0.15
C ILE A 45 -4.38 1.16 -1.46
N THR A 46 -5.05 0.05 -1.72
CA THR A 46 -5.86 -0.08 -2.94
C THR A 46 -6.98 0.95 -2.96
N ILE A 47 -7.66 1.18 -1.83
CA ILE A 47 -8.69 2.23 -1.69
C ILE A 47 -8.08 3.62 -1.93
N LEU A 48 -6.94 3.91 -1.30
CA LEU A 48 -6.24 5.19 -1.44
C LEU A 48 -5.86 5.45 -2.91
N LEU A 49 -5.25 4.47 -3.58
CA LEU A 49 -4.85 4.56 -4.98
C LEU A 49 -6.05 4.72 -5.92
N ILE A 50 -7.14 3.99 -5.68
CA ILE A 50 -8.37 4.15 -6.47
C ILE A 50 -8.94 5.56 -6.28
N SER A 51 -9.00 6.07 -5.04
CA SER A 51 -9.50 7.42 -4.76
C SER A 51 -8.66 8.48 -5.46
N SER A 52 -7.33 8.41 -5.36
CA SER A 52 -6.45 9.35 -6.06
C SER A 52 -6.48 9.18 -7.58
N TYR A 53 -6.72 7.97 -8.10
CA TYR A 53 -6.90 7.76 -9.53
C TYR A 53 -8.13 8.52 -10.06
N PHE A 54 -9.26 8.45 -9.34
CA PHE A 54 -10.45 9.22 -9.70
C PHE A 54 -10.20 10.72 -9.66
N GLU A 55 -9.50 11.22 -8.62
CA GLU A 55 -9.14 12.64 -8.52
C GLU A 55 -8.32 13.12 -9.72
N VAL A 56 -7.32 12.33 -10.15
CA VAL A 56 -6.49 12.60 -11.34
C VAL A 56 -7.26 12.46 -12.65
N LEU A 57 -8.35 11.68 -12.68
CA LEU A 57 -9.20 11.51 -13.87
C LEU A 57 -10.20 12.65 -14.04
N PHE A 58 -10.69 13.22 -12.93
CA PHE A 58 -11.70 14.28 -12.91
C PHE A 58 -11.12 15.70 -12.81
N THR A 59 -9.82 15.83 -12.55
CA THR A 59 -9.03 17.09 -12.60
C THR A 59 -8.22 17.18 -13.88
#